data_AF-A0A847NJI7-F1
#
_entry.id   AF-A0A847NJI7-F1
#
_cell.length_a   1.000
_cell.length_b   1.000
_cell.length_c   1.000
_cell.angle_alpha   90.00
_cell.angle_beta   90.00
_cell.angle_gamma   90.00
#
_symmetry.space_group_name_H-M   'P 1'
#
loop_
_entity.id
_entity.type
_entity.pdbx_description
1 polymer ?
#
loop_
_entity_poly.entity_id
_entity_poly.type
_entity_poly.pdbx_seq_one_letter_code
_entity_poly.pdbx_strand_id
1 'polypeptide(L)'
;MLDDRKLKILYAIINSYILSAEPIGSRTITKQYDLGVSSATIRNEMSDLEDLGYLNKPHSSAGRVPSDKAYRLYVDQLLKMLKPKIDYDKKEEIKKVLLKESREIDHLLQNSAKILSAITSYTALAVSPKMKGARIKLIQLVPIDEHQVLMTIVSDTGVVKNSIFRLNTGISEDQINTISNMLNDKLKGLPVDKINDDLANDIIKEIYDYKNIIDSVIPVINKALEDIYDVDIYADGITKILDFPEYKDLEKAKTFISFIEDKDMIVDLLLNNSITQDIEISIGSENVYAPIKDCSLITANYRLGDKVIGKIGVIGPTRMDYYNAISNLYLVSINISEIIDMLLGRKR
;
A
#
# COMPACT_ATOMS: atom_id res chain seq x y z
N MET A 1 21.92 31.19 -4.36
CA MET A 1 21.78 30.14 -5.40
C MET A 1 22.44 28.88 -4.87
N LEU A 2 21.88 27.70 -5.16
CA LEU A 2 22.46 26.43 -4.71
C LEU A 2 23.59 26.04 -5.68
N ASP A 3 24.83 26.10 -5.22
CA ASP A 3 26.00 25.66 -5.97
C ASP A 3 26.41 24.22 -5.61
N ASP A 4 27.34 23.65 -6.37
CA ASP A 4 27.81 22.26 -6.18
C ASP A 4 28.38 22.01 -4.77
N ARG A 5 28.97 23.03 -4.15
CA ARG A 5 29.55 22.91 -2.81
C ARG A 5 28.45 22.85 -1.75
N LYS A 6 27.49 23.77 -1.81
CA LYS A 6 26.30 23.78 -0.95
C LYS A 6 25.53 22.46 -1.08
N LEU A 7 25.39 21.93 -2.30
CA LEU A 7 24.76 20.63 -2.54
C LEU A 7 25.50 19.49 -1.84
N LYS A 8 26.84 19.41 -1.99
CA LYS A 8 27.66 18.39 -1.32
C LYS A 8 27.57 18.47 0.20
N ILE A 9 27.60 19.69 0.76
CA ILE A 9 27.45 19.93 2.21
C ILE A 9 26.06 19.50 2.68
N LEU A 10 25.00 19.88 1.95
CA LEU A 10 23.63 19.49 2.28
C LEU A 10 23.48 17.97 2.31
N TYR A 11 24.06 17.26 1.34
CA TYR A 11 23.98 15.80 1.27
C TYR A 11 24.76 15.13 2.39
N ALA A 12 25.93 15.66 2.75
CA ALA A 12 26.68 15.20 3.90
C ALA A 12 25.84 15.35 5.19
N ILE A 13 25.16 16.48 5.37
CA ILE A 13 24.26 16.71 6.52
C ILE A 13 23.09 15.73 6.51
N ILE A 14 22.42 15.53 5.37
CA ILE A 14 21.30 14.59 5.25
C ILE A 14 21.74 13.18 5.62
N ASN A 15 22.84 12.70 5.03
CA ASN A 15 23.36 11.35 5.30
C ASN A 15 23.76 11.18 6.78
N SER A 16 24.47 12.15 7.36
CA SER A 16 24.79 12.10 8.79
C SER A 16 23.54 12.12 9.67
N TYR A 17 22.51 12.88 9.30
CA TYR A 17 21.28 12.98 10.08
C TYR A 17 20.40 11.73 9.97
N ILE A 18 20.32 11.09 8.79
CA ILE A 18 19.65 9.79 8.60
C ILE A 18 20.20 8.76 9.60
N LEU A 19 21.54 8.72 9.74
CA LEU A 19 22.23 7.75 10.61
C LEU A 19 22.15 8.10 12.11
N SER A 20 22.28 9.38 12.47
CA SER A 20 22.44 9.78 13.89
C SER A 20 21.15 10.22 14.57
N ALA A 21 20.16 10.71 13.82
CA ALA A 21 19.01 11.44 14.38
C ALA A 21 19.37 12.66 15.25
N GLU A 22 20.60 13.17 15.16
CA GLU A 22 21.11 14.28 15.97
C GLU A 22 21.44 15.50 15.12
N PRO A 23 21.22 16.74 15.61
CA PRO A 23 21.57 17.95 14.87
C PRO A 23 23.05 17.99 14.46
N ILE A 24 23.31 18.22 13.17
CA ILE A 24 24.65 18.09 12.60
C ILE A 24 25.41 19.42 12.67
N GLY A 25 26.60 19.39 13.28
CA GLY A 25 27.51 20.52 13.35
C GLY A 25 28.54 20.53 12.22
N SER A 26 29.06 21.71 11.88
CA SER A 26 30.07 21.85 10.82
C SER A 26 31.36 21.06 11.09
N ARG A 27 31.76 20.90 12.36
CA ARG A 27 32.91 20.06 12.76
C ARG A 27 32.69 18.57 12.48
N THR A 28 31.46 18.09 12.60
CA THR A 28 31.09 16.69 12.28
C THR A 28 31.31 16.45 10.80
N ILE A 29 30.84 17.36 9.94
CA ILE A 29 31.01 17.25 8.49
C ILE A 29 32.49 17.28 8.09
N THR A 30 33.29 18.23 8.59
CA THR A 30 34.72 18.30 8.25
C THR A 30 35.49 17.03 8.64
N LYS A 31 35.08 16.35 9.73
CA LYS A 31 35.74 15.10 10.18
C LYS A 31 35.31 13.88 9.39
N GLN A 32 34.04 13.80 9.01
CA GLN A 32 33.46 12.62 8.35
C GLN A 32 33.56 12.68 6.82
N TYR A 33 33.62 13.88 6.24
CA TYR A 33 33.61 14.09 4.81
C TYR A 33 34.82 14.94 4.39
N ASP A 34 35.60 14.43 3.43
CA ASP A 34 36.71 15.17 2.83
C ASP A 34 36.21 16.15 1.76
N LEU A 35 35.64 17.26 2.22
CA LEU A 35 35.07 18.30 1.33
C LEU A 35 36.09 19.38 0.95
N GLY A 36 37.35 19.28 1.41
CA GLY A 36 38.41 20.24 1.09
C GLY A 36 38.20 21.66 1.64
N VAL A 37 37.31 21.84 2.63
CA VAL A 37 36.97 23.16 3.19
C VAL A 37 36.99 23.18 4.73
N SER A 38 37.27 24.35 5.30
CA SER A 38 37.33 24.53 6.75
C SER A 38 35.96 24.45 7.42
N SER A 39 35.94 24.11 8.73
CA SER A 39 34.72 24.11 9.54
C SER A 39 34.03 25.48 9.61
N ALA A 40 34.78 26.57 9.49
CA ALA A 40 34.23 27.93 9.42
C ALA A 40 33.49 28.17 8.08
N THR A 41 34.08 27.73 6.97
CA THR A 41 33.45 27.78 5.65
C THR A 41 32.16 26.97 5.65
N ILE A 42 32.17 25.73 6.15
CA ILE A 42 30.96 24.89 6.23
C ILE A 42 29.88 25.57 7.08
N ARG A 43 30.25 26.22 8.21
CA ARG A 43 29.28 26.94 9.04
C ARG A 43 28.59 28.07 8.29
N ASN A 44 29.31 28.82 7.46
CA ASN A 44 28.73 29.88 6.63
C ASN A 44 27.78 29.28 5.58
N GLU A 45 28.22 28.22 4.88
CA GLU A 45 27.38 27.53 3.88
C GLU A 45 26.11 26.92 4.52
N MET A 46 26.20 26.40 5.75
CA MET A 46 25.04 25.94 6.51
C MET A 46 24.07 27.07 6.88
N SER A 47 24.58 28.29 7.10
CA SER A 47 23.75 29.48 7.31
C SER A 47 23.01 29.84 6.02
N ASP A 48 23.72 29.87 4.89
CA ASP A 48 23.09 30.12 3.58
C ASP A 48 22.01 29.06 3.27
N LEU A 49 22.27 27.78 3.59
CA LEU A 49 21.30 26.70 3.40
C LEU A 49 20.07 26.82 4.31
N GLU A 50 20.24 27.37 5.52
CA GLU A 50 19.14 27.72 6.43
C GLU A 50 18.31 28.87 5.86
N ASP A 51 18.94 29.94 5.39
CA ASP A 51 18.25 31.08 4.75
C ASP A 51 17.50 30.66 3.47
N LEU A 52 18.00 29.65 2.76
CA LEU A 52 17.33 29.04 1.60
C LEU A 52 16.21 28.05 1.98
N GLY A 53 16.02 27.76 3.27
CA GLY A 53 14.99 26.88 3.81
C GLY A 53 15.28 25.38 3.68
N TYR A 54 16.53 24.98 3.39
CA TYR A 54 16.93 23.58 3.32
C TYR A 54 17.33 23.00 4.68
N LEU A 55 17.77 23.86 5.60
CA LEU A 55 18.17 23.46 6.94
C LEU A 55 17.34 24.24 7.95
N ASN A 56 17.05 23.59 9.07
CA ASN A 56 16.43 24.20 10.23
C ASN A 56 17.36 24.11 11.43
N LYS A 57 17.15 25.01 12.39
CA LYS A 57 17.87 25.03 13.65
C LYS A 57 16.89 24.72 14.79
N PRO A 58 16.95 23.53 15.41
CA PRO A 58 15.98 23.16 16.46
C PRO A 58 16.14 24.02 17.72
N HIS A 59 17.38 24.38 18.09
CA HIS A 59 17.70 25.28 19.19
C HIS A 59 18.89 26.18 18.87
N SER A 60 19.00 27.34 19.54
CA SER A 60 20.02 28.37 19.28
C SER A 60 21.48 27.90 19.41
N SER A 61 21.75 26.83 20.18
CA SER A 61 23.07 26.20 20.34
C SER A 61 23.25 24.88 19.58
N ALA A 62 22.19 24.33 18.98
CA ALA A 62 22.21 23.06 18.27
C ALA A 62 22.83 23.20 16.86
N GLY A 63 23.21 22.05 16.29
CA GLY A 63 23.57 21.92 14.87
C GLY A 63 22.42 22.27 13.91
N ARG A 64 22.43 21.72 12.72
CA ARG A 64 21.32 21.85 11.75
C ARG A 64 20.67 20.50 11.48
N VAL A 65 19.39 20.56 11.19
CA VAL A 65 18.60 19.40 10.74
C VAL A 65 18.06 19.68 9.34
N PRO A 66 17.95 18.68 8.45
CA PRO A 66 17.32 18.87 7.15
C PRO A 66 15.84 19.23 7.29
N SER A 67 15.33 20.07 6.39
CA SER A 67 13.90 20.30 6.20
C SER A 67 13.30 19.30 5.20
N ASP A 68 11.97 19.21 5.12
CA ASP A 68 11.27 18.45 4.09
C ASP A 68 11.75 18.83 2.68
N LYS A 69 11.98 20.13 2.45
CA LYS A 69 12.51 20.67 1.19
C LYS A 69 13.90 20.11 0.85
N ALA A 70 14.75 19.88 1.86
CA ALA A 70 16.05 19.24 1.66
C ALA A 70 15.93 17.76 1.32
N TYR A 71 15.05 17.03 2.01
CA TYR A 71 14.78 15.63 1.67
C TYR A 71 14.21 15.49 0.27
N ARG A 72 13.26 16.34 -0.12
CA ARG A 72 12.71 16.37 -1.49
C ARG A 72 13.82 16.55 -2.53
N LEU A 73 14.68 17.55 -2.37
CA LEU A 73 15.80 17.77 -3.28
C LEU A 73 16.75 16.56 -3.34
N TYR A 74 17.08 15.97 -2.19
CA TYR A 74 17.95 14.80 -2.09
C TYR A 74 17.34 13.59 -2.80
N VAL A 75 16.07 13.30 -2.56
CA VAL A 75 15.34 12.18 -3.18
C VAL A 75 15.21 12.37 -4.69
N ASP A 76 14.88 13.56 -5.17
CA ASP A 76 14.77 13.82 -6.61
C ASP A 76 16.08 13.56 -7.36
N GLN A 77 17.22 13.85 -6.71
CA GLN A 77 18.55 13.61 -7.27
C GLN A 77 18.96 12.15 -7.13
N LEU A 78 18.60 11.50 -6.02
CA LEU A 78 18.77 10.08 -5.81
C LEU A 78 18.06 9.29 -6.93
N LEU A 79 16.81 9.63 -7.24
CA LEU A 79 16.02 8.99 -8.30
C LEU A 79 16.64 9.18 -9.70
N LYS A 80 17.27 10.32 -9.98
CA LYS A 80 18.00 10.54 -11.26
C LYS A 80 19.25 9.67 -11.37
N MET A 81 19.92 9.40 -10.26
CA MET A 81 21.13 8.56 -10.20
C MET A 81 20.79 7.07 -10.17
N LEU A 82 19.67 6.71 -9.53
CA LEU A 82 19.09 5.38 -9.52
C LEU A 82 18.59 5.02 -10.93
N LYS A 83 19.51 4.61 -11.82
CA LYS A 83 19.14 3.63 -12.84
C LYS A 83 19.04 2.30 -12.09
N PRO A 84 17.85 1.71 -11.90
CA PRO A 84 17.72 0.51 -11.08
C PRO A 84 18.50 -0.62 -11.72
N LYS A 85 19.75 -0.82 -11.29
CA LYS A 85 20.49 -2.03 -11.55
C LYS A 85 19.88 -3.05 -10.60
N ILE A 86 19.03 -3.90 -11.15
CA ILE A 86 18.36 -4.96 -10.38
C ILE A 86 19.45 -5.86 -9.80
N ASP A 87 19.50 -5.94 -8.47
CA ASP A 87 20.25 -6.97 -7.77
C ASP A 87 19.47 -8.28 -7.95
N TYR A 88 19.88 -9.06 -8.95
CA TYR A 88 19.20 -10.29 -9.34
C TYR A 88 19.31 -11.37 -8.26
N ASP A 89 20.41 -11.41 -7.51
CA ASP A 89 20.60 -12.39 -6.44
C ASP A 89 19.63 -12.09 -5.28
N LYS A 90 19.57 -10.82 -4.87
CA LYS A 90 18.62 -10.38 -3.83
C LYS A 90 17.17 -10.54 -4.29
N LYS A 91 16.86 -10.22 -5.55
CA LYS A 91 15.53 -10.42 -6.12
C LYS A 91 15.10 -11.88 -6.02
N GLU A 92 15.97 -12.81 -6.39
CA GLU A 92 15.68 -14.24 -6.37
C GLU A 92 15.54 -14.79 -4.95
N GLU A 93 16.33 -14.28 -4.00
CA GLU A 93 16.17 -14.60 -2.58
C GLU A 93 14.78 -14.20 -2.06
N ILE A 94 14.37 -12.95 -2.29
CA ILE A 94 13.04 -12.45 -1.91
C ILE A 94 11.95 -13.30 -2.56
N LYS A 95 12.09 -13.63 -3.85
CA LYS A 95 11.11 -14.43 -4.60
C LYS A 95 10.91 -15.81 -4.00
N LYS A 96 12.00 -16.49 -3.60
CA LYS A 96 11.93 -17.81 -2.95
C LYS A 96 11.16 -17.79 -1.64
N VAL A 97 11.37 -16.75 -0.82
CA VAL A 97 10.64 -16.59 0.44
C VAL A 97 9.15 -16.36 0.16
N LEU A 98 8.82 -15.47 -0.79
CA LEU A 98 7.44 -15.19 -1.16
C LEU A 98 6.71 -16.44 -1.71
N LEU A 99 7.34 -17.24 -2.57
CA LEU A 99 6.74 -18.43 -3.17
C LEU A 99 6.50 -19.57 -2.17
N LYS A 100 7.30 -19.67 -1.10
CA LYS A 100 7.21 -20.76 -0.13
C LYS A 100 5.88 -20.76 0.64
N GLU A 101 5.31 -19.58 0.87
CA GLU A 101 4.17 -19.36 1.77
C GLU A 101 2.94 -18.77 1.06
N SER A 102 2.98 -18.58 -0.27
CA SER A 102 1.94 -17.84 -0.99
C SER A 102 1.33 -18.66 -2.13
N ARG A 103 0.20 -19.30 -1.86
CA ARG A 103 -0.63 -19.96 -2.89
C ARG A 103 -1.78 -19.08 -3.38
N GLU A 104 -2.07 -18.01 -2.66
CA GLU A 104 -3.16 -17.07 -2.90
C GLU A 104 -2.60 -15.64 -2.85
N ILE A 105 -3.29 -14.70 -3.50
CA ILE A 105 -2.85 -13.30 -3.59
C ILE A 105 -2.77 -12.66 -2.20
N ASP A 106 -3.75 -12.94 -1.34
CA ASP A 106 -3.82 -12.35 0.00
C ASP A 106 -2.61 -12.74 0.86
N HIS A 107 -2.25 -14.02 0.84
CA HIS A 107 -1.03 -14.52 1.49
C HIS A 107 0.25 -13.91 0.88
N LEU A 108 0.29 -13.73 -0.44
CA LEU A 108 1.42 -13.09 -1.12
C LEU A 108 1.62 -11.65 -0.62
N LEU A 109 0.54 -10.87 -0.54
CA LEU A 109 0.60 -9.47 -0.13
C LEU A 109 0.94 -9.33 1.36
N GLN A 110 0.35 -10.17 2.22
CA GLN A 110 0.70 -10.24 3.64
C GLN A 110 2.19 -10.55 3.85
N ASN A 111 2.71 -11.57 3.17
CA ASN A 111 4.12 -11.93 3.25
C ASN A 111 5.03 -10.85 2.66
N SER A 112 4.59 -10.17 1.61
CA SER A 112 5.33 -9.06 1.01
C SER A 112 5.47 -7.89 1.97
N ALA A 113 4.38 -7.49 2.64
CA ALA A 113 4.43 -6.46 3.67
C ALA A 113 5.40 -6.86 4.80
N LYS A 114 5.33 -8.10 5.28
CA LYS A 114 6.22 -8.63 6.32
C LYS A 114 7.70 -8.61 5.92
N ILE A 115 8.04 -9.10 4.73
CA ILE A 115 9.43 -9.09 4.24
C ILE A 115 9.92 -7.65 4.07
N LEU A 116 9.10 -6.79 3.47
CA LEU A 116 9.45 -5.40 3.22
C LEU A 116 9.69 -4.64 4.53
N SER A 117 8.80 -4.82 5.51
CA SER A 117 8.96 -4.33 6.88
C SER A 117 10.28 -4.82 7.47
N ALA A 118 10.57 -6.12 7.38
CA ALA A 118 11.79 -6.72 7.93
C ALA A 118 13.08 -6.14 7.32
N ILE A 119 13.16 -6.02 6.00
CA ILE A 119 14.39 -5.57 5.32
C ILE A 119 14.58 -4.04 5.34
N THR A 120 13.51 -3.27 5.54
CA THR A 120 13.58 -1.80 5.61
C THR A 120 13.53 -1.23 7.03
N SER A 121 13.09 -2.04 8.01
CA SER A 121 12.80 -1.61 9.38
C SER A 121 11.72 -0.53 9.50
N TYR A 122 10.83 -0.42 8.51
CA TYR A 122 9.71 0.52 8.50
C TYR A 122 8.37 -0.22 8.58
N THR A 123 7.29 0.54 8.84
CA THR A 123 5.94 0.02 8.68
C THR A 123 5.68 -0.18 7.19
N ALA A 124 5.29 -1.39 6.80
CA ALA A 124 5.00 -1.74 5.42
C ALA A 124 3.50 -1.97 5.23
N LEU A 125 2.97 -1.50 4.11
CA LEU A 125 1.57 -1.61 3.73
C LEU A 125 1.46 -2.19 2.33
N ALA A 126 0.52 -3.10 2.12
CA ALA A 126 0.13 -3.58 0.80
C ALA A 126 -1.40 -3.55 0.69
N VAL A 127 -1.88 -3.22 -0.49
CA VAL A 127 -3.32 -3.05 -0.78
C VAL A 127 -3.68 -4.06 -1.85
N SER A 128 -4.72 -4.85 -1.61
CA SER A 128 -5.16 -5.90 -2.52
C SER A 128 -5.57 -5.34 -3.89
N PRO A 129 -5.61 -6.20 -4.93
CA PRO A 129 -5.94 -5.72 -6.26
C PRO A 129 -7.32 -5.06 -6.29
N LYS A 130 -7.43 -3.83 -6.82
CA LYS A 130 -8.73 -3.24 -7.16
C LYS A 130 -9.32 -4.02 -8.33
N MET A 131 -10.21 -4.95 -8.05
CA MET A 131 -10.95 -5.72 -9.06
C MET A 131 -12.12 -4.90 -9.63
N LYS A 132 -11.89 -3.60 -9.90
CA LYS A 132 -12.87 -2.73 -10.54
C LYS A 132 -13.23 -3.28 -11.93
N GLY A 133 -14.53 -3.47 -12.15
CA GLY A 133 -15.07 -4.05 -13.37
C GLY A 133 -14.87 -5.57 -13.50
N ALA A 134 -14.53 -6.27 -12.41
CA ALA A 134 -14.62 -7.73 -12.37
C ALA A 134 -16.04 -8.16 -12.74
N ARG A 135 -16.13 -9.22 -13.53
CA ARG A 135 -17.41 -9.73 -13.99
C ARG A 135 -17.76 -11.00 -13.25
N ILE A 136 -19.05 -11.18 -12.97
CA ILE A 136 -19.51 -12.42 -12.36
C ILE A 136 -19.34 -13.56 -13.36
N LYS A 137 -18.60 -14.59 -12.95
CA LYS A 137 -18.42 -15.81 -13.73
C LYS A 137 -19.42 -16.88 -13.34
N LEU A 138 -19.71 -16.98 -12.04
CA LEU A 138 -20.63 -17.96 -11.46
C LEU A 138 -21.21 -17.43 -10.15
N ILE A 139 -22.49 -17.70 -9.91
CA ILE A 139 -23.11 -17.66 -8.58
C ILE A 139 -23.66 -19.06 -8.30
N GLN A 140 -23.28 -19.66 -7.19
CA GLN A 140 -23.79 -20.96 -6.77
C GLN A 140 -24.44 -20.84 -5.40
N LEU A 141 -25.63 -21.41 -5.26
CA LEU A 141 -26.28 -21.61 -3.97
C LEU A 141 -26.24 -23.10 -3.63
N VAL A 142 -25.86 -23.43 -2.39
CA VAL A 142 -25.76 -24.79 -1.87
C VAL A 142 -26.46 -24.84 -0.50
N PRO A 143 -27.50 -25.68 -0.31
CA PRO A 143 -28.12 -25.85 1.00
C PRO A 143 -27.13 -26.50 1.96
N ILE A 144 -27.05 -25.96 3.18
CA ILE A 144 -26.33 -26.55 4.32
C ILE A 144 -27.30 -27.35 5.18
N ASP A 145 -28.46 -26.75 5.48
CA ASP A 145 -29.59 -27.36 6.18
C ASP A 145 -30.91 -26.77 5.66
N GLU A 146 -32.05 -27.09 6.31
CA GLU A 146 -33.38 -26.60 5.88
C GLU A 146 -33.49 -25.06 5.81
N HIS A 147 -32.68 -24.33 6.57
CA HIS A 147 -32.74 -22.88 6.69
C HIS A 147 -31.43 -22.18 6.32
N GLN A 148 -30.31 -22.88 6.17
CA GLN A 148 -29.01 -22.28 5.86
C GLN A 148 -28.58 -22.60 4.44
N VAL A 149 -28.09 -21.58 3.74
CA VAL A 149 -27.57 -21.71 2.38
C VAL A 149 -26.19 -21.05 2.30
N LEU A 150 -25.24 -21.76 1.70
CA LEU A 150 -23.97 -21.23 1.26
C LEU A 150 -24.14 -20.64 -0.14
N MET A 151 -23.86 -19.35 -0.28
CA MET A 151 -23.67 -18.69 -1.55
C MET A 151 -22.19 -18.59 -1.86
N THR A 152 -21.81 -18.97 -3.08
CA THR A 152 -20.48 -18.80 -3.63
C THR A 152 -20.56 -17.94 -4.89
N ILE A 153 -19.88 -16.78 -4.88
CA ILE A 153 -19.72 -15.92 -6.07
C ILE A 153 -18.29 -16.06 -6.56
N VAL A 154 -18.12 -16.32 -7.86
CA VAL A 154 -16.82 -16.41 -8.53
C VAL A 154 -16.75 -15.32 -9.59
N SER A 155 -15.68 -14.53 -9.59
CA SER A 155 -15.42 -13.56 -10.66
C SER A 155 -14.59 -14.17 -11.80
N ASP A 156 -14.57 -13.48 -12.94
CA ASP A 156 -13.64 -13.78 -14.05
C ASP A 156 -12.17 -13.54 -13.69
N THR A 157 -11.92 -12.73 -12.65
CA THR A 157 -10.58 -12.51 -12.06
C THR A 157 -10.13 -13.61 -11.10
N GLY A 158 -10.99 -14.59 -10.80
CA GLY A 158 -10.68 -15.73 -9.92
C GLY A 158 -10.93 -15.47 -8.43
N VAL A 159 -11.48 -14.30 -8.06
CA VAL A 159 -11.91 -14.03 -6.68
C VAL A 159 -13.13 -14.88 -6.37
N VAL A 160 -13.12 -15.53 -5.20
CA VAL A 160 -14.22 -16.34 -4.69
C VAL A 160 -14.69 -15.75 -3.37
N LYS A 161 -15.98 -15.40 -3.27
CA LYS A 161 -16.61 -14.99 -2.01
C LYS A 161 -17.66 -16.00 -1.60
N ASN A 162 -17.55 -16.43 -0.34
CA ASN A 162 -18.48 -17.35 0.29
C ASN A 162 -19.28 -16.60 1.36
N SER A 163 -20.59 -16.79 1.36
CA SER A 163 -21.48 -16.17 2.34
C SER A 163 -22.54 -17.17 2.76
N ILE A 164 -22.68 -17.36 4.07
CA ILE A 164 -23.73 -18.19 4.65
C ILE A 164 -24.85 -17.26 5.09
N PHE A 165 -26.08 -17.58 4.70
CA PHE A 165 -27.26 -16.82 5.11
C PHE A 165 -28.39 -17.76 5.52
N ARG A 166 -29.32 -17.22 6.31
CA ARG A 166 -30.46 -17.95 6.85
C ARG A 166 -31.75 -17.52 6.16
N LEU A 167 -32.55 -18.49 5.77
CA LEU A 167 -33.87 -18.33 5.21
C LEU A 167 -34.93 -18.40 6.31
N ASN A 168 -35.98 -17.59 6.17
CA ASN A 168 -37.12 -17.58 7.08
C ASN A 168 -38.06 -18.78 6.88
N THR A 169 -37.95 -19.45 5.74
CA THR A 169 -38.74 -20.63 5.38
C THR A 169 -37.82 -21.75 4.91
N GLY A 170 -38.26 -22.99 5.06
CA GLY A 170 -37.56 -24.12 4.44
C GLY A 170 -37.49 -23.97 2.92
N ILE A 171 -36.42 -24.47 2.30
CA ILE A 171 -36.23 -24.44 0.85
C ILE A 171 -35.88 -25.84 0.33
N SER A 172 -36.49 -26.24 -0.80
CA SER A 172 -36.12 -27.48 -1.46
C SER A 172 -34.88 -27.31 -2.33
N GLU A 173 -34.15 -28.40 -2.59
CA GLU A 173 -33.02 -28.39 -3.52
C GLU A 173 -33.42 -27.89 -4.92
N ASP A 174 -34.60 -28.26 -5.41
CA ASP A 174 -35.12 -27.82 -6.71
C ASP A 174 -35.32 -26.30 -6.78
N GLN A 175 -35.83 -25.70 -5.70
CA GLN A 175 -35.99 -24.25 -5.57
C GLN A 175 -34.62 -23.55 -5.57
N ILE A 176 -33.66 -24.07 -4.81
CA ILE A 176 -32.29 -23.52 -4.82
C ILE A 176 -31.67 -23.59 -6.21
N ASN A 177 -31.77 -24.73 -6.89
CA ASN A 177 -31.20 -24.91 -8.21
C ASN A 177 -31.83 -23.96 -9.24
N THR A 178 -33.14 -23.75 -9.16
CA THR A 178 -33.85 -22.80 -10.01
C THR A 178 -33.35 -21.38 -9.77
N ILE A 179 -33.27 -20.94 -8.51
CA ILE A 179 -32.77 -19.60 -8.17
C ILE A 179 -31.31 -19.43 -8.61
N SER A 180 -30.46 -20.43 -8.38
CA SER A 180 -29.05 -20.40 -8.79
C SER A 180 -28.91 -20.24 -10.31
N ASN A 181 -29.70 -20.95 -11.11
CA ASN A 181 -29.69 -20.82 -12.57
C ASN A 181 -30.15 -19.42 -13.02
N MET A 182 -31.23 -18.91 -12.43
CA MET A 182 -31.74 -17.57 -12.75
C MET A 182 -30.75 -16.46 -12.42
N LEU A 183 -30.09 -16.55 -11.25
CA LEU A 183 -29.03 -15.60 -10.88
C LEU A 183 -27.89 -15.62 -11.90
N ASN A 184 -27.49 -16.80 -12.38
CA ASN A 184 -26.49 -16.89 -13.44
C ASN A 184 -26.99 -16.29 -14.76
N ASP A 185 -28.22 -16.55 -15.18
CA ASP A 185 -28.76 -16.00 -16.44
C ASP A 185 -28.80 -14.46 -16.44
N LYS A 186 -29.06 -13.85 -15.28
CA LYS A 186 -29.14 -12.39 -15.14
C LYS A 186 -27.81 -11.72 -14.86
N LEU A 187 -27.00 -12.32 -13.98
CA LEU A 187 -25.83 -11.65 -13.41
C LEU A 187 -24.51 -12.06 -14.06
N LYS A 188 -24.45 -13.23 -14.71
CA LYS A 188 -23.22 -13.70 -15.35
C LYS A 188 -22.77 -12.75 -16.44
N GLY A 189 -21.48 -12.43 -16.42
CA GLY A 189 -20.84 -11.51 -17.34
C GLY A 189 -21.09 -10.04 -17.00
N LEU A 190 -21.97 -9.70 -16.06
CA LEU A 190 -22.12 -8.30 -15.64
C LEU A 190 -20.93 -7.85 -14.81
N PRO A 191 -20.45 -6.61 -15.02
CA PRO A 191 -19.53 -5.97 -14.09
C PRO A 191 -20.21 -5.87 -12.73
N VAL A 192 -19.51 -6.28 -11.68
CA VAL A 192 -20.02 -6.31 -10.31
C VAL A 192 -20.50 -4.89 -9.88
N ASP A 193 -20.00 -3.81 -10.51
CA ASP A 193 -20.19 -2.38 -10.14
C ASP A 193 -21.43 -1.80 -10.81
N LYS A 194 -22.02 -2.61 -11.69
CA LYS A 194 -23.27 -2.31 -12.37
C LYS A 194 -24.45 -3.06 -11.75
N ILE A 195 -24.21 -3.88 -10.74
CA ILE A 195 -25.26 -4.56 -9.99
C ILE A 195 -25.71 -3.60 -8.88
N ASN A 196 -26.84 -2.94 -9.13
CA ASN A 196 -27.44 -1.96 -8.23
C ASN A 196 -28.84 -2.42 -7.79
N ASP A 197 -29.47 -1.64 -6.92
CA ASP A 197 -30.81 -1.93 -6.41
C ASP A 197 -31.86 -2.04 -7.53
N ASP A 198 -31.68 -1.37 -8.68
CA ASP A 198 -32.61 -1.48 -9.82
C ASP A 198 -32.58 -2.89 -10.44
N LEU A 199 -31.38 -3.45 -10.66
CA LEU A 199 -31.23 -4.80 -11.17
C LEU A 199 -31.75 -5.84 -10.17
N ALA A 200 -31.53 -5.61 -8.87
CA ALA A 200 -32.08 -6.44 -7.81
C ALA A 200 -33.62 -6.42 -7.82
N ASN A 201 -34.22 -5.24 -8.00
CA ASN A 201 -35.67 -5.08 -8.11
C ASN A 201 -36.24 -5.76 -9.35
N ASP A 202 -35.51 -5.79 -10.46
CA ASP A 202 -35.94 -6.49 -11.68
C ASP A 202 -35.89 -8.01 -11.51
N ILE A 203 -34.89 -8.54 -10.78
CA ILE A 203 -34.83 -9.97 -10.39
C ILE A 203 -36.01 -10.33 -9.48
N ILE A 204 -36.34 -9.48 -8.50
CA ILE A 204 -37.49 -9.69 -7.60
C ILE A 204 -38.83 -9.73 -8.37
N LYS A 205 -39.01 -8.85 -9.35
CA LYS A 205 -40.27 -8.75 -10.13
C LYS A 205 -40.54 -9.97 -11.00
N GLU A 206 -39.51 -10.55 -11.61
CA GLU A 206 -39.66 -11.75 -12.44
C GLU A 206 -39.96 -13.01 -11.60
N ILE A 207 -39.78 -12.94 -10.28
CA ILE A 207 -39.80 -14.08 -9.38
C ILE A 207 -40.85 -13.89 -8.27
N TYR A 208 -42.09 -13.60 -8.68
CA TYR A 208 -43.20 -13.41 -7.74
C TYR A 208 -43.41 -14.64 -6.82
N ASP A 209 -43.21 -15.85 -7.36
CA ASP A 209 -43.41 -17.11 -6.63
C ASP A 209 -42.31 -17.42 -5.60
N TYR A 210 -41.11 -16.83 -5.72
CA TYR A 210 -40.01 -17.02 -4.77
C TYR A 210 -39.57 -15.73 -4.07
N LYS A 211 -40.45 -14.72 -4.05
CA LYS A 211 -40.16 -13.38 -3.49
C LYS A 211 -39.52 -13.43 -2.10
N ASN A 212 -40.06 -14.24 -1.17
CA ASN A 212 -39.55 -14.33 0.20
C ASN A 212 -38.10 -14.82 0.27
N ILE A 213 -37.70 -15.71 -0.65
CA ILE A 213 -36.33 -16.23 -0.73
C ILE A 213 -35.43 -15.18 -1.36
N ILE A 214 -35.88 -14.53 -2.44
CA ILE A 214 -35.10 -13.50 -3.14
C ILE A 214 -34.84 -12.30 -2.22
N ASP A 215 -35.84 -11.86 -1.45
CA ASP A 215 -35.71 -10.79 -0.46
C ASP A 215 -34.63 -11.13 0.59
N SER A 216 -34.39 -12.43 0.85
CA SER A 216 -33.33 -12.91 1.74
C SER A 216 -31.96 -13.03 1.04
N VAL A 217 -31.93 -13.26 -0.27
CA VAL A 217 -30.71 -13.49 -1.07
C VAL A 217 -30.09 -12.18 -1.55
N ILE A 218 -30.90 -11.20 -1.99
CA ILE A 218 -30.42 -9.93 -2.56
C ILE A 218 -29.49 -9.16 -1.61
N PRO A 219 -29.81 -8.97 -0.32
CA PRO A 219 -28.91 -8.27 0.60
C PRO A 219 -27.57 -8.99 0.75
N VAL A 220 -27.58 -10.32 0.68
CA VAL A 220 -26.37 -11.16 0.78
C VAL A 220 -25.54 -11.02 -0.50
N ILE A 221 -26.19 -11.00 -1.68
CA ILE A 221 -25.53 -10.70 -2.95
C ILE A 221 -24.92 -9.31 -2.89
N ASN A 222 -25.68 -8.26 -2.56
CA ASN A 222 -25.18 -6.89 -2.51
C ASN A 222 -23.97 -6.78 -1.57
N LYS A 223 -24.06 -7.35 -0.37
CA LYS A 223 -22.92 -7.38 0.56
C LYS A 223 -21.72 -8.15 0.00
N ALA A 224 -21.93 -9.33 -0.59
CA ALA A 224 -20.85 -10.10 -1.18
C ALA A 224 -20.21 -9.39 -2.39
N LEU A 225 -20.98 -8.59 -3.13
CA LEU A 225 -20.50 -7.76 -4.24
C LEU A 225 -19.74 -6.53 -3.73
N GLU A 226 -20.20 -5.88 -2.66
CA GLU A 226 -19.45 -4.85 -1.93
C GLU A 226 -18.12 -5.40 -1.42
N ASP A 227 -18.10 -6.60 -0.85
CA ASP A 227 -16.88 -7.27 -0.39
C ASP A 227 -15.94 -7.68 -1.54
N ILE A 228 -16.43 -7.78 -2.80
CA ILE A 228 -15.59 -7.96 -4.01
C ILE A 228 -14.95 -6.63 -4.43
N TYR A 229 -15.59 -5.50 -4.11
CA TYR A 229 -15.01 -4.17 -4.27
C TYR A 229 -14.02 -3.80 -3.20
N ASP A 230 -14.25 -4.32 -2.01
CA ASP A 230 -13.48 -3.94 -0.85
C ASP A 230 -12.02 -4.36 -1.04
N VAL A 231 -11.14 -3.44 -0.69
CA VAL A 231 -9.72 -3.60 -0.91
C VAL A 231 -9.09 -3.94 0.42
N ASP A 232 -8.55 -5.14 0.54
CA ASP A 232 -7.90 -5.56 1.76
C ASP A 232 -6.56 -4.86 1.92
N ILE A 233 -6.26 -4.45 3.16
CA ILE A 233 -4.98 -3.88 3.53
C ILE A 233 -4.23 -4.90 4.35
N TYR A 234 -2.97 -5.09 3.99
CA TYR A 234 -2.02 -5.88 4.73
C TYR A 234 -0.96 -4.94 5.30
N ALA A 235 -0.81 -4.94 6.61
CA ALA A 235 0.17 -4.12 7.31
C ALA A 235 1.10 -4.99 8.13
N ASP A 236 2.39 -4.65 8.16
CA ASP A 236 3.38 -5.26 9.06
C ASP A 236 4.36 -4.19 9.57
N GLY A 237 4.93 -4.43 10.75
CA GLY A 237 5.93 -3.53 11.32
C GLY A 237 5.35 -2.20 11.82
N ILE A 238 4.06 -2.14 12.16
CA ILE A 238 3.40 -0.94 12.69
C ILE A 238 4.15 -0.41 13.93
N THR A 239 4.59 -1.30 14.81
CA THR A 239 5.32 -0.93 16.04
C THR A 239 6.74 -0.46 15.80
N LYS A 240 7.34 -0.68 14.61
CA LYS A 240 8.72 -0.25 14.32
C LYS A 240 8.87 1.26 14.29
N ILE A 241 7.77 1.98 14.03
CA ILE A 241 7.78 3.44 14.09
C ILE A 241 8.18 3.94 15.50
N LEU A 242 7.90 3.15 16.54
CA LEU A 242 8.17 3.46 17.94
C LEU A 242 9.67 3.36 18.30
N ASP A 243 10.46 2.71 17.46
CA ASP A 243 11.92 2.60 17.63
C ASP A 243 12.62 3.93 17.28
N PHE A 244 11.93 4.85 16.59
CA PHE A 244 12.48 6.14 16.19
C PHE A 244 12.25 7.22 17.28
N PRO A 245 13.27 8.04 17.63
CA PRO A 245 13.15 9.14 18.59
C PRO A 245 11.97 10.08 18.33
N GLU A 246 11.61 10.28 17.07
CA GLU A 246 10.50 11.13 16.62
C GLU A 246 9.11 10.67 17.10
N TYR A 247 8.99 9.42 17.55
CA TYR A 247 7.74 8.76 17.98
C TYR A 247 7.78 8.29 19.43
N LYS A 248 8.65 8.88 20.25
CA LYS A 248 8.63 8.69 21.72
C LYS A 248 7.43 9.36 22.39
N ASP A 249 6.77 10.28 21.70
CA ASP A 249 5.51 10.87 22.15
C ASP A 249 4.37 9.85 22.00
N LEU A 250 3.74 9.50 23.11
CA LEU A 250 2.68 8.49 23.16
C LEU A 250 1.43 8.89 22.37
N GLU A 251 1.05 10.17 22.38
CA GLU A 251 -0.13 10.64 21.67
C GLU A 251 0.11 10.66 20.17
N LYS A 252 1.32 11.04 19.74
CA LYS A 252 1.73 10.91 18.34
C LYS A 252 1.72 9.45 17.87
N ALA A 253 2.27 8.55 18.70
CA ALA A 253 2.28 7.11 18.41
C ALA A 253 0.86 6.53 18.27
N LYS A 254 -0.04 6.84 19.21
CA LYS A 254 -1.46 6.42 19.12
C LYS A 254 -2.12 6.96 17.87
N THR A 255 -1.94 8.24 17.57
CA THR A 255 -2.53 8.89 16.40
C THR A 255 -2.07 8.22 15.11
N PHE A 256 -0.78 7.86 15.02
CA PHE A 256 -0.25 7.10 13.89
C PHE A 256 -0.85 5.70 13.80
N ILE A 257 -0.88 4.94 14.91
CA ILE A 257 -1.42 3.57 14.92
C ILE A 257 -2.89 3.56 14.52
N SER A 258 -3.71 4.44 15.10
CA SER A 258 -5.13 4.57 14.75
C SER A 258 -5.34 4.94 13.29
N PHE A 259 -4.45 5.75 12.70
CA PHE A 259 -4.50 6.05 11.27
C PHE A 259 -4.18 4.82 10.40
N ILE A 260 -3.21 3.97 10.79
CA ILE A 260 -2.89 2.74 10.06
C ILE A 260 -4.01 1.70 10.18
N GLU A 261 -4.73 1.67 11.30
CA GLU A 261 -5.88 0.78 11.53
C GLU A 261 -7.14 1.22 10.77
N ASP A 262 -7.23 2.48 10.34
CA ASP A 262 -8.33 3.00 9.54
C ASP A 262 -8.19 2.58 8.07
N LYS A 263 -8.99 1.57 7.68
CA LYS A 263 -8.96 0.98 6.34
C LYS A 263 -9.26 2.01 5.25
N ASP A 264 -10.28 2.84 5.43
CA ASP A 264 -10.70 3.78 4.40
C ASP A 264 -9.63 4.84 4.14
N MET A 265 -9.01 5.34 5.21
CA MET A 265 -7.92 6.31 5.10
C MET A 265 -6.69 5.75 4.37
N ILE A 266 -6.33 4.49 4.62
CA ILE A 266 -5.17 3.85 3.98
C ILE A 266 -5.44 3.48 2.52
N VAL A 267 -6.66 3.00 2.22
CA VAL A 267 -7.11 2.79 0.84
C VAL A 267 -7.03 4.11 0.06
N ASP A 268 -7.53 5.21 0.64
CA ASP A 268 -7.46 6.54 0.04
C ASP A 268 -6.02 6.99 -0.18
N LEU A 269 -5.17 6.91 0.87
CA LEU A 269 -3.76 7.26 0.84
C LEU A 269 -3.00 6.57 -0.30
N LEU A 270 -3.22 5.27 -0.47
CA LEU A 270 -2.45 4.46 -1.43
C LEU A 270 -3.02 4.52 -2.84
N LEU A 271 -4.31 4.79 -3.02
CA LEU A 271 -4.98 4.62 -4.32
C LEU A 271 -5.42 5.92 -5.00
N ASN A 272 -5.43 7.05 -4.29
CA ASN A 272 -5.78 8.35 -4.89
C ASN A 272 -4.60 9.07 -5.56
N ASN A 273 -3.37 8.60 -5.38
CA ASN A 273 -2.20 9.17 -6.04
C ASN A 273 -1.96 8.58 -7.44
N SER A 274 -1.56 9.45 -8.37
CA SER A 274 -1.42 9.22 -9.81
C SER A 274 -0.73 7.91 -10.19
N ILE A 275 -1.49 6.96 -10.74
CA ILE A 275 -1.08 5.60 -11.19
C ILE A 275 0.04 5.59 -12.27
N THR A 276 0.56 6.76 -12.67
CA THR A 276 1.46 6.91 -13.82
C THR A 276 2.94 6.68 -13.50
N GLN A 277 3.36 6.80 -12.23
CA GLN A 277 4.76 6.58 -11.82
C GLN A 277 4.91 5.20 -11.16
N ASP A 278 5.96 4.46 -11.47
CA ASP A 278 6.20 3.14 -10.86
C ASP A 278 6.55 3.23 -9.37
N ILE A 279 7.14 4.36 -8.95
CA ILE A 279 7.46 4.68 -7.56
C ILE A 279 6.98 6.10 -7.29
N GLU A 280 6.23 6.27 -6.21
CA GLU A 280 5.75 7.57 -5.71
C GLU A 280 6.29 7.81 -4.30
N ILE A 281 6.68 9.04 -4.01
CA ILE A 281 7.27 9.43 -2.73
C ILE A 281 6.62 10.72 -2.26
N SER A 282 6.08 10.73 -1.05
CA SER A 282 5.64 11.93 -0.34
C SER A 282 6.40 12.07 0.98
N ILE A 283 6.81 13.30 1.29
CA ILE A 283 7.73 13.62 2.39
C ILE A 283 7.11 14.72 3.25
N GLY A 284 6.95 14.40 4.53
CA GLY A 284 6.55 15.32 5.58
C GLY A 284 5.26 16.08 5.23
N SER A 285 5.39 17.40 5.08
CA SER A 285 4.31 18.33 4.75
C SER A 285 3.61 18.09 3.40
N GLU A 286 4.17 17.26 2.51
CA GLU A 286 3.51 16.83 1.28
C GLU A 286 2.40 15.78 1.53
N ASN A 287 2.42 15.12 2.70
CA ASN A 287 1.38 14.18 3.05
C ASN A 287 0.07 14.92 3.39
N VAL A 288 -1.04 14.41 2.84
CA VAL A 288 -2.39 14.98 3.00
C VAL A 288 -2.87 14.85 4.45
N TYR A 289 -2.64 13.69 5.05
CA TYR A 289 -3.16 13.35 6.38
C TYR A 289 -2.25 13.85 7.51
N ALA A 290 -2.84 14.51 8.50
CA ALA A 290 -2.12 15.05 9.66
C ALA A 290 -1.28 14.00 10.43
N PRO A 291 -1.76 12.77 10.69
CA PRO A 291 -1.00 11.74 11.42
C PRO A 291 0.36 11.35 10.80
N ILE A 292 0.55 11.61 9.50
CA ILE A 292 1.76 11.24 8.76
C ILE A 292 2.54 12.45 8.23
N LYS A 293 2.27 13.66 8.72
CA LYS A 293 3.02 14.87 8.33
C LYS A 293 4.48 14.90 8.77
N ASP A 294 4.87 14.03 9.69
CA ASP A 294 6.27 13.82 10.09
C ASP A 294 6.86 12.52 9.52
N CYS A 295 6.17 11.90 8.56
CA CYS A 295 6.60 10.69 7.88
C CYS A 295 7.01 10.97 6.44
N SER A 296 7.73 10.01 5.86
CA SER A 296 7.76 9.79 4.43
C SER A 296 7.01 8.52 4.08
N LEU A 297 6.26 8.58 2.98
CA LEU A 297 5.59 7.44 2.36
C LEU A 297 6.25 7.18 1.00
N ILE A 298 6.68 5.94 0.78
CA ILE A 298 7.21 5.48 -0.50
C ILE A 298 6.33 4.34 -0.97
N THR A 299 5.73 4.45 -2.15
CA THR A 299 4.89 3.40 -2.73
C THR A 299 5.41 2.96 -4.08
N ALA A 300 5.14 1.72 -4.43
CA ALA A 300 5.40 1.15 -5.74
C ALA A 300 4.18 0.38 -6.23
N ASN A 301 3.91 0.49 -7.52
CA ASN A 301 2.84 -0.25 -8.18
C ASN A 301 3.27 -1.70 -8.40
N TYR A 302 2.35 -2.64 -8.22
CA TYR A 302 2.49 -4.00 -8.74
C TYR A 302 1.40 -4.29 -9.77
N ARG A 303 1.73 -5.15 -10.74
CA ARG A 303 1.01 -5.26 -12.01
C ARG A 303 0.64 -6.71 -12.33
N LEU A 304 -0.41 -6.86 -13.13
CA LEU A 304 -0.74 -8.10 -13.84
C LEU A 304 -0.65 -7.80 -15.33
N GLY A 305 0.36 -8.36 -16.01
CA GLY A 305 0.82 -7.84 -17.29
C GLY A 305 1.11 -6.32 -17.21
N ASP A 306 0.49 -5.53 -18.09
CA ASP A 306 0.67 -4.07 -18.10
C ASP A 306 -0.26 -3.31 -17.14
N LYS A 307 -1.28 -3.99 -16.59
CA LYS A 307 -2.31 -3.36 -15.75
C LYS A 307 -1.81 -3.21 -14.32
N VAL A 308 -1.76 -1.98 -13.81
CA VAL A 308 -1.61 -1.74 -12.36
C VAL A 308 -2.85 -2.27 -11.67
N ILE A 309 -2.65 -3.16 -10.71
CA ILE A 309 -3.73 -3.79 -9.97
C ILE A 309 -3.72 -3.41 -8.49
N GLY A 310 -2.58 -3.06 -7.91
CA GLY A 310 -2.49 -2.53 -6.54
C GLY A 310 -1.16 -1.86 -6.25
N LYS A 311 -0.96 -1.45 -4.99
CA LYS A 311 0.27 -0.81 -4.51
C LYS A 311 0.81 -1.50 -3.26
N ILE A 312 2.12 -1.43 -3.09
CA ILE A 312 2.84 -1.74 -1.85
C ILE A 312 3.65 -0.51 -1.46
N GLY A 313 3.86 -0.28 -0.17
CA GLY A 313 4.61 0.88 0.30
C GLY A 313 5.18 0.71 1.70
N VAL A 314 6.00 1.69 2.07
CA VAL A 314 6.57 1.83 3.41
C VAL A 314 6.34 3.23 3.95
N ILE A 315 6.10 3.31 5.25
CA ILE A 315 5.98 4.54 6.01
C ILE A 315 7.05 4.55 7.11
N GLY A 316 7.83 5.61 7.15
CA GLY A 316 8.86 5.84 8.16
C GLY A 316 9.06 7.34 8.43
N PRO A 317 10.00 7.73 9.31
CA PRO A 317 10.28 9.15 9.58
C PRO A 317 10.82 9.87 8.33
N THR A 318 10.74 11.21 8.26
CA THR A 318 11.28 11.96 7.11
C THR A 318 12.79 11.75 6.88
N ARG A 319 13.55 11.33 7.90
CA ARG A 319 14.95 10.92 7.80
C ARG A 319 15.17 9.45 7.43
N MET A 320 14.28 8.87 6.63
CA MET A 320 14.42 7.51 6.11
C MET A 320 15.72 7.31 5.32
N ASP A 321 16.23 6.08 5.31
CA ASP A 321 17.20 5.64 4.32
C ASP A 321 16.48 5.41 2.98
N TYR A 322 16.31 6.49 2.23
CA TYR A 322 15.56 6.48 0.97
C TYR A 322 16.16 5.51 -0.05
N TYR A 323 17.49 5.38 -0.12
CA TYR A 323 18.13 4.47 -1.07
C TYR A 323 17.73 3.02 -0.78
N ASN A 324 17.88 2.59 0.47
CA ASN A 324 17.52 1.24 0.87
C ASN A 324 16.02 0.99 0.77
N ALA A 325 15.19 1.94 1.18
CA ALA A 325 13.73 1.81 1.10
C ALA A 325 13.25 1.68 -0.35
N ILE A 326 13.67 2.58 -1.24
CA ILE A 326 13.29 2.60 -2.66
C ILE A 326 13.74 1.30 -3.35
N SER A 327 15.01 0.91 -3.15
CA SER A 327 15.59 -0.27 -3.83
C SER A 327 14.90 -1.57 -3.41
N ASN A 328 14.65 -1.75 -2.11
CA ASN A 328 13.97 -2.95 -1.60
C ASN A 328 12.49 -2.99 -2.02
N LEU A 329 11.80 -1.85 -1.92
CA LEU A 329 10.40 -1.73 -2.34
C LEU A 329 10.22 -2.10 -3.82
N TYR A 330 11.11 -1.63 -4.69
CA TYR A 330 11.10 -1.93 -6.12
C TYR A 330 11.33 -3.42 -6.40
N LEU A 331 12.26 -4.07 -5.68
CA LEU A 331 12.48 -5.52 -5.84
C LEU A 331 11.25 -6.34 -5.40
N VAL A 332 10.63 -5.96 -4.28
CA VAL A 332 9.41 -6.64 -3.79
C VAL A 332 8.25 -6.43 -4.77
N SER A 333 8.03 -5.22 -5.29
CA SER A 333 6.92 -4.96 -6.22
C SER A 333 7.04 -5.74 -7.54
N ILE A 334 8.26 -5.88 -8.09
CA ILE A 334 8.51 -6.73 -9.26
C ILE A 334 8.21 -8.19 -8.95
N ASN A 335 8.68 -8.70 -7.80
CA ASN A 335 8.43 -10.09 -7.42
C ASN A 335 6.93 -10.37 -7.21
N ILE A 336 6.18 -9.45 -6.59
CA ILE A 336 4.72 -9.56 -6.50
C ILE A 336 4.11 -9.69 -7.89
N SER A 337 4.50 -8.80 -8.82
CA SER A 337 3.96 -8.81 -10.18
C SER A 337 4.22 -10.13 -10.91
N GLU A 338 5.46 -10.64 -10.84
CA GLU A 338 5.82 -11.93 -11.44
C GLU A 338 5.07 -13.11 -10.84
N ILE A 339 4.89 -13.14 -9.51
CA ILE A 339 4.19 -14.24 -8.84
C ILE A 339 2.69 -14.17 -9.16
N ILE A 340 2.09 -12.99 -9.21
CA ILE A 340 0.68 -12.83 -9.60
C ILE A 340 0.46 -13.29 -11.05
N ASP A 341 1.35 -12.95 -11.99
CA ASP A 341 1.29 -13.45 -13.37
C ASP A 341 1.30 -14.99 -13.42
N MET A 342 2.10 -15.64 -12.55
CA MET A 342 2.16 -17.10 -12.43
C MET A 342 0.87 -17.70 -11.84
N LEU A 343 0.34 -17.11 -10.76
CA LEU A 343 -0.87 -17.59 -10.08
C LEU A 343 -2.12 -17.47 -10.97
N LEU A 344 -2.23 -16.39 -11.74
CA LEU A 344 -3.40 -16.11 -12.58
C LEU A 344 -3.25 -16.61 -14.04
N GLY A 345 -2.19 -17.39 -14.32
CA GLY A 345 -2.13 -18.25 -15.50
C GLY A 345 -1.86 -17.55 -16.84
N ARG A 346 -1.30 -16.33 -16.87
CA ARG A 346 -0.72 -15.80 -18.11
C ARG A 346 0.64 -16.48 -18.34
N LYS A 347 0.63 -17.67 -18.93
CA LYS A 347 1.83 -18.19 -19.60
C LYS A 347 2.23 -17.18 -20.66
N ARG A 348 3.47 -16.68 -20.56
CA ARG A 348 4.13 -15.87 -21.60
C ARG A 348 4.10 -16.58 -22.95
#